data_AF-A0A399HW56-F1
#
_entry.id   AF-A0A399HW56-F1
#
_cell.length_a   1.000
_cell.length_b   1.000
_cell.length_c   1.000
_cell.angle_alpha   90.00
_cell.angle_beta   90.00
_cell.angle_gamma   90.00
#
_symmetry.space_group_name_H-M   'P 1'
#
loop_
_entity.id
_entity.type
_entity.pdbx_description
1 polymer ?
#
loop_
_entity_poly.entity_id
_entity_poly.type
_entity_poly.pdbx_seq_one_letter_code
_entity_poly.pdbx_strand_id
1 'polypeptide(L)'
;MASFNGPWSSDLDTFKKSVQSMPDQYKSSFANASKSTLEKVCDPKVLHIWESNSDADGLLQLTSVIAKLCDLGVRKHKGANDGDGSMLIIAEESRSRNGFGRICQLVEYLTGADGKRHLEGTAVVFSKIVVARGWDNSILSGQEEALVKTVKRVNTAVERVLKMSGLKKIVWHHGAVLHFLLQWINITTSSLRSALSAITITGSLNLTECIAPSAAGRANTLPDLERLEQYAKKLDIPVVFLDAPSQLLNFEYLGTYIYYYGYYINTFLPNSLARSHLHKAQDELITFAFRLRGASEGRYGSDVVKMVQKHLDANKARHWAKMCVSKESYEKSKCRAAGKDETIHHAVQLADSPFALLASGAGVPAFARLSVGPACASTQDYYTAAPVKIAFAKVRIRPTSPATFHVLIPQSSQDLERVTNRIQGLMMAVLERVRQEKGNPVLSDTEKGMWDAVVKAYEWAIGGCDESNMPKGVAKKVGFVKGKLREGTWGFALNPPKNRGVAATTNTNAGTAMLEPNRTYGFGQSTQQTRGSHSTYTGTQQQQIPQHGCGAGLPQGLLLSPVQGISYAQQVPSQMPTQGMYAGGQGQARGQQYGNHCFGGGQAAVIPSRHGFGHGGSGGGGHPQSMGGPW
;
A
#
# COMPACT_ATOMS: atom_id res chain seq x y z
N MET A 1 25.00 -22.28 -17.55
CA MET A 1 23.84 -22.11 -16.63
C MET A 1 22.86 -23.23 -16.88
N ALA A 2 22.36 -23.92 -15.85
CA ALA A 2 21.34 -24.95 -16.01
C ALA A 2 19.96 -24.30 -16.19
N SER A 3 19.25 -24.68 -17.26
CA SER A 3 17.87 -24.25 -17.50
C SER A 3 16.93 -25.01 -16.56
N PHE A 4 15.96 -24.31 -15.97
CA PHE A 4 14.98 -24.87 -15.04
C PHE A 4 13.56 -24.46 -15.42
N ASN A 5 12.65 -25.43 -15.35
CA ASN A 5 11.21 -25.21 -15.41
C ASN A 5 10.55 -26.03 -14.30
N GLY A 6 9.97 -25.35 -13.31
CA GLY A 6 9.19 -26.02 -12.27
C GLY A 6 7.76 -26.38 -12.73
N PRO A 7 6.98 -27.01 -11.84
CA PRO A 7 5.57 -27.27 -12.09
C PRO A 7 4.76 -25.96 -12.22
N TRP A 8 3.64 -26.05 -12.95
CA TRP A 8 2.67 -24.96 -13.03
C TRP A 8 1.84 -24.86 -11.74
N SER A 9 1.56 -23.63 -11.33
CA SER A 9 0.76 -23.26 -10.17
C SER A 9 -0.40 -22.35 -10.59
N SER A 10 -1.55 -22.49 -9.93
CA SER A 10 -2.77 -21.68 -10.11
C SER A 10 -2.79 -20.41 -9.27
N ASP A 11 -1.98 -20.37 -8.22
CA ASP A 11 -1.98 -19.37 -7.16
C ASP A 11 -0.58 -19.23 -6.56
N LEU A 12 -0.41 -18.16 -5.77
CA LEU A 12 0.83 -17.79 -5.14
C LEU A 12 1.33 -18.83 -4.12
N ASP A 13 0.45 -19.46 -3.35
CA ASP A 13 0.87 -20.38 -2.29
C ASP A 13 1.46 -21.67 -2.86
N THR A 14 0.82 -22.21 -3.89
CA THR A 14 1.34 -23.34 -4.65
C THR A 14 2.64 -22.98 -5.36
N PHE A 15 2.74 -21.75 -5.88
CA PHE A 15 3.98 -21.24 -6.47
C PHE A 15 5.12 -21.15 -5.45
N LYS A 16 4.86 -20.58 -4.26
CA LYS A 16 5.84 -20.49 -3.16
C LYS A 16 6.35 -21.87 -2.74
N LYS A 17 5.44 -22.86 -2.60
CA LYS A 17 5.81 -24.25 -2.33
C LYS A 17 6.70 -24.82 -3.42
N SER A 18 6.40 -24.55 -4.70
CA SER A 18 7.24 -24.98 -5.82
C SER A 18 8.64 -24.33 -5.83
N VAL A 19 8.76 -23.09 -5.36
CA VAL A 19 10.07 -22.44 -5.20
C VAL A 19 10.86 -23.08 -4.06
N GLN A 20 10.20 -23.39 -2.95
CA GLN A 20 10.82 -24.03 -1.78
C GLN A 20 11.28 -25.47 -2.06
N SER A 21 10.51 -26.24 -2.82
CA SER A 21 10.83 -27.63 -3.19
C SER A 21 11.75 -27.75 -4.42
N MET A 22 12.35 -26.64 -4.87
CA MET A 22 13.27 -26.65 -6.01
C MET A 22 14.46 -27.60 -5.77
N PRO A 23 14.84 -28.46 -6.74
CA PRO A 23 16.03 -29.30 -6.61
C PRO A 23 17.31 -28.47 -6.40
N ASP A 24 18.20 -28.95 -5.54
CA ASP A 24 19.40 -28.20 -5.10
C ASP A 24 20.29 -27.73 -6.27
N GLN A 25 20.40 -28.54 -7.32
CA GLN A 25 21.18 -28.21 -8.52
C GLN A 25 20.73 -26.93 -9.26
N TYR A 26 19.49 -26.46 -9.03
CA TYR A 26 18.95 -25.24 -9.65
C TYR A 26 18.88 -24.04 -8.70
N LYS A 27 18.98 -24.26 -7.38
CA LYS A 27 18.82 -23.21 -6.36
C LYS A 27 19.84 -22.08 -6.53
N SER A 28 21.10 -22.40 -6.86
CA SER A 28 22.16 -21.39 -7.06
C SER A 28 21.86 -20.47 -8.25
N SER A 29 21.45 -21.04 -9.39
CA SER A 29 21.06 -20.28 -10.60
C SER A 29 19.87 -19.37 -10.31
N PHE A 30 18.85 -19.88 -9.62
CA PHE A 30 17.67 -19.13 -9.24
C PHE A 30 17.99 -17.98 -8.28
N ALA A 31 18.80 -18.25 -7.23
CA ALA A 31 19.23 -17.25 -6.27
C ALA A 31 20.08 -16.14 -6.92
N ASN A 32 20.98 -16.51 -7.83
CA ASN A 32 21.79 -15.54 -8.58
C ASN A 32 20.95 -14.64 -9.48
N ALA A 33 19.93 -15.19 -10.16
CA ALA A 33 19.00 -14.42 -10.97
C ALA A 33 18.16 -13.46 -10.11
N SER A 34 17.68 -13.92 -8.95
CA SER A 34 16.99 -13.06 -7.97
C SER A 34 17.90 -11.92 -7.49
N LYS A 35 19.12 -12.25 -7.04
CA LYS A 35 20.10 -11.27 -6.55
C LYS A 35 20.43 -10.23 -7.61
N SER A 36 20.79 -10.65 -8.82
CA SER A 36 21.10 -9.73 -9.92
C SER A 36 19.92 -8.82 -10.29
N THR A 37 18.70 -9.36 -10.24
CA THR A 37 17.49 -8.57 -10.49
C THR A 37 17.27 -7.52 -9.40
N LEU A 38 17.40 -7.90 -8.13
CA LEU A 38 17.26 -7.00 -6.98
C LEU A 38 18.33 -5.90 -6.96
N GLU A 39 19.59 -6.26 -7.27
CA GLU A 39 20.68 -5.28 -7.44
C GLU A 39 20.36 -4.26 -8.53
N LYS A 40 19.79 -4.68 -9.67
CA LYS A 40 19.39 -3.76 -10.75
C LYS A 40 18.24 -2.84 -10.35
N VAL A 41 17.18 -3.35 -9.72
CA VAL A 41 15.99 -2.53 -9.38
C VAL A 41 16.19 -1.64 -8.14
N CYS A 42 17.24 -1.90 -7.35
CA CYS A 42 17.60 -1.10 -6.18
C CYS A 42 18.91 -0.33 -6.35
N ASP A 43 19.48 -0.26 -7.56
CA ASP A 43 20.78 0.38 -7.79
C ASP A 43 20.73 1.89 -7.47
N PRO A 44 21.42 2.40 -6.43
CA PRO A 44 21.39 3.82 -6.11
C PRO A 44 22.06 4.71 -7.17
N LYS A 45 22.80 4.12 -8.12
CA LYS A 45 23.53 4.83 -9.19
C LYS A 45 22.76 4.88 -10.52
N VAL A 46 21.46 4.64 -10.50
CA VAL A 46 20.58 4.81 -11.67
C VAL A 46 19.45 5.77 -11.36
N LEU A 47 18.90 6.38 -12.41
CA LEU A 47 17.76 7.27 -12.25
C LEU A 47 16.50 6.41 -12.05
N HIS A 48 15.86 6.57 -10.89
CA HIS A 48 14.57 5.93 -10.63
C HIS A 48 13.42 6.83 -11.06
N ILE A 49 12.56 6.28 -11.92
CA ILE A 49 11.34 6.93 -12.41
C ILE A 49 10.16 6.31 -11.68
N TRP A 50 9.33 7.14 -11.05
CA TRP A 50 8.18 6.69 -10.25
C TRP A 50 6.88 7.22 -10.84
N GLU A 51 6.02 6.34 -11.35
CA GLU A 51 4.65 6.73 -11.68
C GLU A 51 3.78 6.66 -10.43
N SER A 52 3.06 7.73 -10.10
CA SER A 52 2.21 7.78 -8.90
C SER A 52 0.82 8.34 -9.21
N ASN A 53 -0.18 7.71 -8.61
CA ASN A 53 -1.58 8.14 -8.70
C ASN A 53 -1.89 9.34 -7.78
N SER A 54 -0.96 9.75 -6.90
CA SER A 54 -1.11 10.83 -5.89
C SER A 54 -2.16 10.59 -4.78
N ASP A 55 -2.55 9.34 -4.54
CA ASP A 55 -3.33 8.94 -3.37
C ASP A 55 -2.46 8.87 -2.09
N ALA A 56 -3.06 8.70 -0.91
CA ALA A 56 -2.30 8.80 0.35
C ALA A 56 -1.19 7.75 0.45
N ASP A 57 -1.44 6.50 0.08
CA ASP A 57 -0.41 5.44 0.06
C ASP A 57 0.73 5.78 -0.92
N GLY A 58 0.40 6.29 -2.11
CA GLY A 58 1.37 6.76 -3.11
C GLY A 58 2.18 7.97 -2.64
N LEU A 59 1.55 8.93 -1.97
CA LEU A 59 2.24 10.10 -1.41
C LEU A 59 3.16 9.70 -0.25
N LEU A 60 2.74 8.77 0.61
CA LEU A 60 3.57 8.25 1.71
C LEU A 60 4.74 7.42 1.18
N GLN A 61 4.54 6.63 0.13
CA GLN A 61 5.63 5.92 -0.55
C GLN A 61 6.66 6.90 -1.14
N LEU A 62 6.20 7.96 -1.83
CA LEU A 62 7.09 9.00 -2.33
C LEU A 62 7.80 9.75 -1.19
N THR A 63 7.11 9.99 -0.07
CA THR A 63 7.71 10.59 1.13
C THR A 63 8.87 9.76 1.65
N SER A 64 8.72 8.44 1.72
CA SER A 64 9.79 7.52 2.09
C SER A 64 11.00 7.61 1.14
N VAL A 65 10.76 7.68 -0.17
CA VAL A 65 11.85 7.81 -1.15
C VAL A 65 12.55 9.17 -1.05
N ILE A 66 11.79 10.28 -1.01
CA ILE A 66 12.34 11.64 -0.94
C ILE A 66 13.11 11.84 0.36
N ALA A 67 12.57 11.38 1.50
CA ALA A 67 13.23 11.53 2.79
C ALA A 67 14.62 10.91 2.82
N LYS A 68 14.78 9.75 2.15
CA LYS A 68 16.06 9.05 2.04
C LYS A 68 16.97 9.64 0.97
N LEU A 69 16.42 10.05 -0.18
CA LEU A 69 17.23 10.65 -1.25
C LEU A 69 17.79 12.02 -0.88
N CYS A 70 17.07 12.80 -0.08
CA CYS A 70 17.48 14.16 0.31
C CYS A 70 18.08 14.22 1.73
N ASP A 71 18.33 13.07 2.37
CA ASP A 71 18.83 12.95 3.74
C ASP A 71 18.14 13.92 4.72
N LEU A 72 16.81 13.95 4.68
CA LEU A 72 16.00 14.87 5.49
C LEU A 72 16.32 14.69 6.99
N GLY A 73 16.35 15.79 7.74
CA GLY A 73 16.57 15.80 9.18
C GLY A 73 18.04 15.76 9.62
N VAL A 74 18.97 15.42 8.72
CA VAL A 74 20.43 15.46 9.00
C VAL A 74 21.20 16.44 8.12
N ARG A 75 20.57 16.96 7.06
CA ARG A 75 21.17 17.99 6.21
C ARG A 75 21.42 19.29 6.98
N LYS A 76 22.53 19.96 6.68
CA LYS A 76 22.93 21.23 7.32
C LYS A 76 22.03 22.40 6.92
N HIS A 77 21.49 22.38 5.71
CA HIS A 77 20.65 23.44 5.16
C HIS A 77 19.30 22.88 4.74
N LYS A 78 18.24 23.61 5.10
CA LYS A 78 16.89 23.36 4.60
C LYS A 78 16.80 23.81 3.14
N GLY A 79 16.02 23.10 2.34
CA GLY A 79 15.94 23.30 0.89
C GLY A 79 16.65 22.20 0.11
N ALA A 80 16.56 22.23 -1.22
CA ALA A 80 17.24 21.24 -2.05
C ALA A 80 18.75 21.50 -2.09
N ASN A 81 19.54 20.46 -1.89
CA ASN A 81 20.99 20.52 -1.82
C ASN A 81 21.64 19.81 -3.02
N ASP A 82 22.88 20.15 -3.31
CA ASP A 82 23.65 19.48 -4.37
C ASP A 82 23.90 18.00 -4.07
N GLY A 83 23.93 17.63 -2.78
CA GLY A 83 24.07 16.25 -2.32
C GLY A 83 22.80 15.41 -2.45
N ASP A 84 21.63 16.03 -2.72
CA ASP A 84 20.38 15.30 -2.83
C ASP A 84 20.41 14.36 -4.05
N GLY A 85 19.81 13.18 -3.86
CA GLY A 85 19.60 12.20 -4.91
C GLY A 85 18.66 12.69 -6.01
N SER A 86 18.73 12.04 -7.16
CA SER A 86 17.94 12.40 -8.35
C SER A 86 16.78 11.44 -8.56
N MET A 87 15.60 11.97 -8.92
CA MET A 87 14.45 11.14 -9.28
C MET A 87 13.53 11.88 -10.26
N LEU A 88 12.78 11.10 -11.05
CA LEU A 88 11.67 11.61 -11.84
C LEU A 88 10.37 11.01 -11.31
N ILE A 89 9.37 11.85 -11.07
CA ILE A 89 8.02 11.42 -10.70
C ILE A 89 7.08 11.74 -11.86
N ILE A 90 6.41 10.72 -12.38
CA ILE A 90 5.35 10.86 -13.38
C ILE A 90 4.02 10.85 -12.63
N ALA A 91 3.33 11.98 -12.67
CA ALA A 91 2.01 12.10 -12.05
C ALA A 91 0.94 11.54 -13.00
N GLU A 92 0.33 10.41 -12.65
CA GLU A 92 -0.80 9.88 -13.41
C GLU A 92 -1.90 10.95 -13.50
N GLU A 93 -2.37 11.22 -14.71
CA GLU A 93 -3.45 12.17 -14.93
C GLU A 93 -4.79 11.49 -14.61
N SER A 94 -5.71 12.27 -14.05
CA SER A 94 -7.04 11.78 -13.75
C SER A 94 -8.04 12.92 -13.83
N ARG A 95 -9.18 12.68 -14.48
CA ARG A 95 -10.27 13.66 -14.56
C ARG A 95 -10.81 14.10 -13.20
N SER A 96 -10.69 13.25 -12.18
CA SER A 96 -11.25 13.51 -10.85
C SER A 96 -10.27 14.20 -9.90
N ARG A 97 -8.97 14.27 -10.23
CA ARG A 97 -7.92 14.74 -9.31
C ARG A 97 -6.73 15.34 -10.02
N ASN A 98 -6.29 16.51 -9.56
CA ASN A 98 -5.02 17.12 -9.98
C ASN A 98 -3.82 16.42 -9.32
N GLY A 99 -3.44 15.24 -9.82
CA GLY A 99 -2.33 14.47 -9.26
C GLY A 99 -0.98 15.16 -9.37
N PHE A 100 -0.75 15.85 -10.48
CA PHE A 100 0.47 16.64 -10.72
C PHE A 100 0.67 17.73 -9.66
N GLY A 101 -0.35 18.54 -9.40
CA GLY A 101 -0.28 19.60 -8.39
C GLY A 101 -0.06 19.03 -6.98
N ARG A 102 -0.71 17.90 -6.66
CA ARG A 102 -0.56 17.25 -5.35
C ARG A 102 0.86 16.74 -5.11
N ILE A 103 1.48 16.12 -6.12
CA ILE A 103 2.86 15.64 -6.02
C ILE A 103 3.85 16.81 -5.96
N CYS A 104 3.66 17.86 -6.78
CA CYS A 104 4.49 19.07 -6.68
C CYS A 104 4.45 19.66 -5.27
N GLN A 105 3.25 19.78 -4.70
CA GLN A 105 3.07 20.28 -3.34
C GLN A 105 3.74 19.38 -2.28
N LEU A 106 3.73 18.05 -2.46
CA LEU A 106 4.45 17.14 -1.58
C LEU A 106 5.97 17.39 -1.65
N VAL A 107 6.54 17.46 -2.86
CA VAL A 107 7.99 17.66 -3.05
C VAL A 107 8.42 19.00 -2.47
N GLU A 108 7.67 20.08 -2.76
CA GLU A 108 7.88 21.41 -2.19
C GLU A 108 7.82 21.37 -0.66
N TYR A 109 6.77 20.76 -0.10
CA TYR A 109 6.60 20.62 1.34
C TYR A 109 7.79 19.91 1.98
N LEU A 110 8.20 18.74 1.47
CA LEU A 110 9.26 17.94 2.08
C LEU A 110 10.63 18.60 1.93
N THR A 111 11.00 18.97 0.71
CA THR A 111 12.34 19.51 0.41
C THR A 111 12.51 20.94 0.91
N GLY A 112 11.43 21.74 0.91
CA GLY A 112 11.48 23.19 1.12
C GLY A 112 11.97 23.96 -0.09
N ALA A 113 12.08 23.31 -1.26
CA ALA A 113 12.54 23.95 -2.49
C ALA A 113 11.37 24.52 -3.30
N ASP A 114 11.56 25.72 -3.84
CA ASP A 114 10.62 26.30 -4.80
C ASP A 114 10.74 25.60 -6.15
N GLY A 115 9.60 25.13 -6.66
CA GLY A 115 9.52 24.43 -7.94
C GLY A 115 9.62 25.37 -9.13
N LYS A 116 10.54 25.10 -10.06
CA LYS A 116 10.63 25.83 -11.34
C LYS A 116 9.79 25.13 -12.40
N ARG A 117 8.84 25.86 -13.00
CA ARG A 117 7.97 25.34 -14.06
C ARG A 117 8.71 25.29 -15.40
N HIS A 118 8.57 24.18 -16.11
CA HIS A 118 9.13 23.94 -17.45
C HIS A 118 8.08 23.27 -18.34
N LEU A 119 8.37 23.20 -19.65
CA LEU A 119 7.51 22.55 -20.64
C LEU A 119 6.06 23.07 -20.55
N GLU A 120 5.88 24.39 -20.63
CA GLU A 120 4.56 25.03 -20.53
C GLU A 120 3.82 24.70 -19.22
N GLY A 121 4.57 24.51 -18.13
CA GLY A 121 4.02 24.19 -16.81
C GLY A 121 3.59 22.74 -16.63
N THR A 122 3.91 21.86 -17.58
CA THR A 122 3.62 20.42 -17.51
C THR A 122 4.74 19.60 -16.85
N ALA A 123 5.86 20.24 -16.52
CA ALA A 123 6.89 19.71 -15.63
C ALA A 123 7.30 20.76 -14.59
N VAL A 124 7.65 20.32 -13.39
CA VAL A 124 8.23 21.17 -12.34
C VAL A 124 9.53 20.53 -11.85
N VAL A 125 10.56 21.35 -11.70
CA VAL A 125 11.90 20.93 -11.28
C VAL A 125 12.17 21.50 -9.89
N PHE A 126 12.49 20.62 -8.95
CA PHE A 126 12.88 20.90 -7.58
C PHE A 126 14.32 20.41 -7.39
N SER A 127 15.30 21.21 -7.83
CA SER A 127 16.70 20.76 -7.99
C SER A 127 16.77 19.49 -8.87
N LYS A 128 17.22 18.35 -8.35
CA LYS A 128 17.37 17.08 -9.06
C LYS A 128 16.12 16.18 -9.01
N ILE A 129 15.05 16.64 -8.38
CA ILE A 129 13.75 15.99 -8.37
C ILE A 129 12.86 16.65 -9.41
N VAL A 130 12.39 15.89 -10.40
CA VAL A 130 11.49 16.42 -11.44
C VAL A 130 10.14 15.74 -11.32
N VAL A 131 9.07 16.54 -11.38
CA VAL A 131 7.69 16.06 -11.46
C VAL A 131 7.18 16.39 -12.85
N ALA A 132 6.68 15.41 -13.60
CA ALA A 132 6.11 15.59 -14.92
C ALA A 132 4.66 15.10 -14.94
N ARG A 133 3.79 15.81 -15.65
CA ARG A 133 2.44 15.31 -15.96
C ARG A 133 2.54 14.03 -16.78
N GLY A 134 1.79 13.01 -16.39
CA GLY A 134 1.75 11.70 -17.03
C GLY A 134 0.57 11.56 -17.99
N TRP A 135 0.14 10.32 -18.16
CA TRP A 135 -1.01 9.93 -18.97
C TRP A 135 -2.21 9.59 -18.07
N ASP A 136 -3.42 9.72 -18.61
CA ASP A 136 -4.64 9.22 -17.97
C ASP A 136 -4.83 7.77 -18.41
N ASN A 137 -4.50 6.82 -17.53
CA ASN A 137 -4.55 5.39 -17.83
C ASN A 137 -5.98 4.84 -18.01
N SER A 138 -7.02 5.66 -17.85
CA SER A 138 -8.39 5.32 -18.29
C SER A 138 -8.60 5.48 -19.79
N ILE A 139 -7.70 6.19 -20.48
CA ILE A 139 -7.76 6.44 -21.93
C ILE A 139 -6.81 5.46 -22.63
N LEU A 140 -7.38 4.43 -23.26
CA LEU A 140 -6.62 3.35 -23.91
C LEU A 140 -6.57 3.47 -25.45
N SER A 141 -7.36 4.37 -26.03
CA SER A 141 -7.43 4.60 -27.48
C SER A 141 -8.01 5.98 -27.82
N GLY A 142 -7.89 6.39 -29.09
CA GLY A 142 -8.57 7.58 -29.63
C GLY A 142 -7.92 8.94 -29.31
N GLN A 143 -6.71 8.97 -28.73
CA GLN A 143 -5.98 10.19 -28.38
C GLN A 143 -4.47 10.11 -28.68
N GLU A 144 -4.14 9.62 -29.87
CA GLU A 144 -2.75 9.36 -30.26
C GLU A 144 -1.85 10.61 -30.22
N GLU A 145 -2.34 11.76 -30.71
CA GLU A 145 -1.56 13.00 -30.67
C GLU A 145 -1.23 13.44 -29.23
N ALA A 146 -2.19 13.34 -28.31
CA ALA A 146 -2.00 13.69 -26.91
C ALA A 146 -1.03 12.72 -26.21
N LEU A 147 -1.11 11.43 -26.56
CA LEU A 147 -0.19 10.40 -26.08
C LEU A 147 1.24 10.68 -26.56
N VAL A 148 1.44 10.99 -27.85
CA VAL A 148 2.75 11.35 -28.41
C VAL A 148 3.32 12.61 -27.72
N LYS A 149 2.49 13.64 -27.49
CA LYS A 149 2.91 14.83 -26.73
C LYS A 149 3.33 14.47 -25.29
N THR A 150 2.59 13.57 -24.65
CA THR A 150 2.91 13.08 -23.30
C THR A 150 4.23 12.31 -23.28
N VAL A 151 4.47 11.41 -24.24
CA VAL A 151 5.75 10.70 -24.37
C VAL A 151 6.90 11.68 -24.62
N LYS A 152 6.73 12.67 -25.51
CA LYS A 152 7.75 13.69 -25.76
C LYS A 152 8.11 14.46 -24.49
N ARG A 153 7.10 14.88 -23.72
CA ARG A 153 7.30 15.54 -22.42
C ARG A 153 8.10 14.66 -21.45
N VAL A 154 7.70 13.40 -21.30
CA VAL A 154 8.39 12.46 -20.40
C VAL A 154 9.82 12.19 -20.88
N ASN A 155 10.05 12.03 -22.18
CA ASN A 155 11.41 11.88 -22.74
C ASN A 155 12.28 13.08 -22.39
N THR A 156 11.79 14.30 -22.63
CA THR A 156 12.54 15.52 -22.29
C THR A 156 12.82 15.61 -20.79
N ALA A 157 11.87 15.23 -19.93
CA ALA A 157 12.09 15.19 -18.49
C ALA A 157 13.20 14.17 -18.12
N VAL A 158 13.13 12.94 -18.63
CA VAL A 158 14.14 11.89 -18.38
C VAL A 158 15.53 12.35 -18.82
N GLU A 159 15.67 12.84 -20.05
CA GLU A 159 16.96 13.31 -20.59
C GLU A 159 17.56 14.45 -19.75
N ARG A 160 16.71 15.37 -19.26
CA ARG A 160 17.15 16.47 -18.41
C ARG A 160 17.64 15.97 -17.05
N VAL A 161 16.90 15.07 -16.39
CA VAL A 161 17.36 14.53 -15.10
C VAL A 161 18.64 13.72 -15.27
N LEU A 162 18.76 12.88 -16.30
CA LEU A 162 20.00 12.16 -16.60
C LEU A 162 21.18 13.13 -16.80
N LYS A 163 20.98 14.20 -17.57
CA LYS A 163 22.00 15.23 -17.76
C LYS A 163 22.39 15.95 -16.46
N MET A 164 21.41 16.32 -15.63
CA MET A 164 21.64 17.04 -14.37
C MET A 164 22.32 16.17 -13.30
N SER A 165 22.05 14.87 -13.32
CA SER A 165 22.55 13.90 -12.34
C SER A 165 23.84 13.21 -12.76
N GLY A 166 24.19 13.25 -14.05
CA GLY A 166 25.30 12.48 -14.62
C GLY A 166 25.02 10.98 -14.73
N LEU A 167 23.80 10.54 -14.43
CA LEU A 167 23.37 9.14 -14.49
C LEU A 167 23.15 8.72 -15.95
N LYS A 168 23.32 7.42 -16.23
CA LYS A 168 23.26 6.85 -17.59
C LYS A 168 22.17 5.82 -17.79
N LYS A 169 21.62 5.27 -16.71
CA LYS A 169 20.63 4.18 -16.73
C LYS A 169 19.38 4.60 -15.98
N ILE A 170 18.26 3.97 -16.33
CA ILE A 170 16.94 4.21 -15.72
C ILE A 170 16.32 2.91 -15.23
N VAL A 171 15.72 2.96 -14.05
CA VAL A 171 14.78 1.95 -13.54
C VAL A 171 13.40 2.58 -13.52
N TRP A 172 12.43 1.91 -14.15
CA TRP A 172 11.07 2.43 -14.25
C TRP A 172 10.11 1.70 -13.30
N HIS A 173 9.60 2.41 -12.30
CA HIS A 173 8.59 1.93 -11.36
C HIS A 173 7.20 2.35 -11.81
N HIS A 174 6.55 1.47 -12.57
CA HIS A 174 5.26 1.70 -13.21
C HIS A 174 4.07 1.33 -12.32
N GLY A 175 2.93 1.98 -12.55
CA GLY A 175 1.63 1.65 -11.96
C GLY A 175 1.02 0.37 -12.51
N ALA A 176 -0.28 0.20 -12.27
CA ALA A 176 -0.98 -1.05 -12.57
C ALA A 176 -1.33 -1.25 -14.05
N VAL A 177 -1.49 -0.16 -14.81
CA VAL A 177 -2.00 -0.19 -16.20
C VAL A 177 -0.87 0.05 -17.19
N LEU A 178 -0.57 -0.95 -18.02
CA LEU A 178 0.63 -1.01 -18.87
C LEU A 178 0.60 -0.11 -20.09
N HIS A 179 -0.56 0.39 -20.49
CA HIS A 179 -0.78 1.06 -21.76
C HIS A 179 0.26 2.16 -22.03
N PHE A 180 0.44 3.10 -21.09
CA PHE A 180 1.38 4.19 -21.27
C PHE A 180 2.84 3.72 -21.35
N LEU A 181 3.26 2.77 -20.52
CA LEU A 181 4.61 2.22 -20.56
C LEU A 181 4.91 1.53 -21.90
N LEU A 182 3.98 0.72 -22.40
CA LEU A 182 4.14 0.03 -23.68
C LEU A 182 4.29 1.04 -24.83
N GLN A 183 3.47 2.09 -24.83
CA GLN A 183 3.55 3.15 -25.82
C GLN A 183 4.86 3.93 -25.69
N TRP A 184 5.26 4.28 -24.48
CA TRP A 184 6.55 4.94 -24.23
C TRP A 184 7.72 4.11 -24.78
N ILE A 185 7.81 2.80 -24.48
CA ILE A 185 8.88 1.94 -25.03
C ILE A 185 8.85 1.92 -26.56
N ASN A 186 7.66 1.81 -27.15
CA ASN A 186 7.47 1.71 -28.60
C ASN A 186 7.95 2.97 -29.34
N ILE A 187 7.54 4.16 -28.87
CA ILE A 187 7.74 5.42 -29.59
C ILE A 187 8.84 6.34 -29.01
N THR A 188 9.46 5.98 -27.88
CA THR A 188 10.61 6.72 -27.35
C THR A 188 11.86 6.56 -28.23
N THR A 189 12.92 7.30 -27.89
CA THR A 189 14.19 7.27 -28.61
C THR A 189 14.96 5.99 -28.32
N SER A 190 15.82 5.57 -29.25
CA SER A 190 16.69 4.40 -29.03
C SER A 190 17.64 4.60 -27.86
N SER A 191 18.12 5.84 -27.62
CA SER A 191 18.97 6.15 -26.48
C SER A 191 18.26 5.90 -25.14
N LEU A 192 17.01 6.36 -25.00
CA LEU A 192 16.23 6.13 -23.78
C LEU A 192 15.85 4.66 -23.59
N ARG A 193 15.52 3.94 -24.68
CA ARG A 193 15.33 2.48 -24.62
C ARG A 193 16.59 1.77 -24.11
N SER A 194 17.77 2.12 -24.64
CA SER A 194 19.05 1.53 -24.22
C SER A 194 19.49 1.96 -22.81
N ALA A 195 18.93 3.06 -22.28
CA ALA A 195 19.16 3.47 -20.90
C ALA A 195 18.37 2.61 -19.89
N LEU A 196 17.28 1.97 -20.30
CA LEU A 196 16.45 1.15 -19.42
C LEU A 196 17.22 -0.08 -18.92
N SER A 197 17.29 -0.25 -17.60
CA SER A 197 17.99 -1.37 -16.94
C SER A 197 17.05 -2.37 -16.31
N ALA A 198 15.88 -1.94 -15.83
CA ALA A 198 14.84 -2.78 -15.26
C ALA A 198 13.49 -2.04 -15.19
N ILE A 199 12.41 -2.81 -15.07
CA ILE A 199 11.05 -2.30 -14.84
C ILE A 199 10.48 -2.99 -13.60
N THR A 200 9.77 -2.25 -12.75
CA THR A 200 8.87 -2.84 -11.75
C THR A 200 7.44 -2.41 -12.03
N ILE A 201 6.47 -3.30 -11.86
CA ILE A 201 5.05 -3.02 -12.14
C ILE A 201 4.25 -3.31 -10.88
N THR A 202 3.56 -2.30 -10.37
CA THR A 202 2.84 -2.41 -9.10
C THR A 202 1.35 -2.64 -9.27
N GLY A 203 0.84 -3.69 -8.64
CA GLY A 203 -0.58 -3.97 -8.55
C GLY A 203 -1.23 -4.28 -9.91
N SER A 204 -0.48 -4.74 -10.91
CA SER A 204 -1.06 -5.09 -12.22
C SER A 204 -1.72 -6.46 -12.25
N LEU A 205 -1.27 -7.40 -11.40
CA LEU A 205 -1.73 -8.79 -11.36
C LEU A 205 -2.32 -9.12 -9.99
N ASN A 206 -3.42 -9.85 -9.96
CA ASN A 206 -3.78 -10.70 -8.82
C ASN A 206 -2.92 -11.96 -8.94
N LEU A 207 -2.29 -12.38 -7.84
CA LEU A 207 -1.50 -13.61 -7.79
C LEU A 207 -2.02 -14.57 -6.71
N THR A 208 -2.82 -14.07 -5.78
CA THR A 208 -3.34 -14.83 -4.63
C THR A 208 -4.57 -15.65 -4.99
N GLU A 209 -5.56 -15.05 -5.65
CA GLU A 209 -6.82 -15.77 -5.96
C GLU A 209 -6.75 -16.47 -7.32
N CYS A 210 -6.16 -15.81 -8.30
CA CYS A 210 -5.90 -16.36 -9.63
C CYS A 210 -4.81 -15.52 -10.32
N ILE A 211 -4.06 -16.12 -11.24
CA ILE A 211 -3.02 -15.42 -12.02
C ILE A 211 -3.65 -14.62 -13.17
N ALA A 212 -4.19 -13.45 -12.86
CA ALA A 212 -4.93 -12.59 -13.80
C ALA A 212 -4.66 -11.10 -13.54
N PRO A 213 -5.07 -10.18 -14.42
CA PRO A 213 -5.05 -8.75 -14.11
C PRO A 213 -5.79 -8.45 -12.80
N SER A 214 -5.19 -7.61 -11.95
CA SER A 214 -5.82 -7.19 -10.68
C SER A 214 -7.01 -6.25 -10.94
N ALA A 215 -7.75 -5.88 -9.90
CA ALA A 215 -8.77 -4.83 -10.00
C ALA A 215 -8.18 -3.49 -10.52
N ALA A 216 -6.98 -3.10 -10.07
CA ALA A 216 -6.31 -1.89 -10.56
C ALA A 216 -5.74 -2.06 -11.98
N GLY A 217 -5.28 -3.28 -12.31
CA GLY A 217 -4.75 -3.65 -13.61
C GLY A 217 -5.80 -4.12 -14.62
N ARG A 218 -7.10 -4.02 -14.32
CA ARG A 218 -8.21 -4.59 -15.13
C ARG A 218 -8.26 -4.10 -16.57
N ALA A 219 -7.63 -2.97 -16.86
CA ALA A 219 -7.50 -2.42 -18.21
C ALA A 219 -6.47 -3.18 -19.08
N ASN A 220 -5.57 -3.96 -18.46
CA ASN A 220 -4.57 -4.73 -19.16
C ASN A 220 -5.19 -5.95 -19.86
N THR A 221 -4.83 -6.15 -21.11
CA THR A 221 -5.21 -7.32 -21.90
C THR A 221 -4.06 -8.32 -21.98
N LEU A 222 -4.36 -9.55 -22.42
CA LEU A 222 -3.32 -10.55 -22.71
C LEU A 222 -2.27 -10.03 -23.72
N PRO A 223 -2.67 -9.40 -24.85
CA PRO A 223 -1.72 -8.77 -25.77
C PRO A 223 -0.79 -7.73 -25.12
N ASP A 224 -1.27 -6.95 -24.14
CA ASP A 224 -0.44 -5.97 -23.44
C ASP A 224 0.69 -6.65 -22.64
N LEU A 225 0.35 -7.75 -21.97
CA LEU A 225 1.30 -8.53 -21.17
C LEU A 225 2.32 -9.29 -22.04
N GLU A 226 1.87 -9.84 -23.16
CA GLU A 226 2.76 -10.46 -24.15
C GLU A 226 3.71 -9.43 -24.78
N ARG A 227 3.20 -8.25 -25.12
CA ARG A 227 4.01 -7.15 -25.67
C ARG A 227 5.05 -6.66 -24.67
N LEU A 228 4.69 -6.55 -23.39
CA LEU A 228 5.64 -6.24 -22.32
C LEU A 228 6.78 -7.26 -22.26
N GLU A 229 6.46 -8.56 -22.32
CA GLU A 229 7.48 -9.62 -22.31
C GLU A 229 8.39 -9.53 -23.54
N GLN A 230 7.82 -9.31 -24.72
CA GLN A 230 8.56 -9.14 -25.97
C GLN A 230 9.53 -7.95 -25.91
N TYR A 231 9.05 -6.80 -25.44
CA TYR A 231 9.89 -5.61 -25.27
C TYR A 231 11.00 -5.84 -24.26
N ALA A 232 10.70 -6.42 -23.09
CA ALA A 232 11.69 -6.68 -22.07
C ALA A 232 12.76 -7.69 -22.53
N LYS A 233 12.39 -8.73 -23.28
CA LYS A 233 13.34 -9.66 -23.93
C LYS A 233 14.23 -8.96 -24.94
N LYS A 234 13.65 -8.11 -25.80
CA LYS A 234 14.41 -7.37 -26.82
C LYS A 234 15.41 -6.40 -26.20
N LEU A 235 15.07 -5.82 -25.05
CA LEU A 235 15.93 -4.90 -24.30
C LEU A 235 16.89 -5.61 -23.33
N ASP A 236 16.75 -6.93 -23.14
CA ASP A 236 17.48 -7.73 -22.15
C ASP A 236 17.39 -7.16 -20.71
N ILE A 237 16.18 -6.83 -20.29
CA ILE A 237 15.90 -6.28 -18.95
C ILE A 237 14.91 -7.15 -18.18
N PRO A 238 15.06 -7.26 -16.84
CA PRO A 238 14.07 -7.91 -16.01
C PRO A 238 12.85 -7.00 -15.80
N VAL A 239 11.67 -7.63 -15.69
CA VAL A 239 10.44 -6.99 -15.21
C VAL A 239 10.00 -7.67 -13.93
N VAL A 240 9.83 -6.89 -12.86
CA VAL A 240 9.43 -7.39 -11.53
C VAL A 240 8.01 -6.95 -11.21
N PHE A 241 7.11 -7.92 -11.03
CA PHE A 241 5.76 -7.65 -10.54
C PHE A 241 5.78 -7.49 -9.02
N LEU A 242 5.25 -6.35 -8.57
CA LEU A 242 5.10 -5.98 -7.16
C LEU A 242 3.61 -6.00 -6.84
N ASP A 243 3.17 -7.01 -6.10
CA ASP A 243 1.80 -7.16 -5.66
C ASP A 243 1.75 -7.19 -4.14
N ALA A 244 0.84 -6.42 -3.55
CA ALA A 244 0.77 -6.23 -2.10
C ALA A 244 0.51 -7.57 -1.38
N PRO A 245 -0.56 -8.33 -1.71
CA PRO A 245 -0.75 -9.68 -1.19
C PRO A 245 0.46 -10.60 -1.39
N SER A 246 1.11 -10.51 -2.55
CA SER A 246 2.29 -11.33 -2.85
C SER A 246 3.47 -11.11 -1.91
N GLN A 247 3.57 -9.89 -1.39
CA GLN A 247 4.57 -9.46 -0.42
C GLN A 247 4.10 -9.57 1.04
N LEU A 248 2.93 -10.20 1.30
CA LEU A 248 2.25 -10.25 2.60
C LEU A 248 1.81 -8.88 3.13
N LEU A 249 1.43 -7.96 2.23
CA LEU A 249 0.79 -6.69 2.57
C LEU A 249 -0.73 -6.83 2.48
N ASN A 250 -1.28 -7.55 3.45
CA ASN A 250 -2.67 -7.99 3.42
C ASN A 250 -3.64 -7.02 4.10
N PHE A 251 -3.14 -6.05 4.88
CA PHE A 251 -4.00 -5.11 5.59
C PHE A 251 -4.39 -3.94 4.67
N GLU A 252 -5.66 -3.55 4.73
CA GLU A 252 -6.20 -2.49 3.87
C GLU A 252 -5.87 -1.08 4.35
N TYR A 253 -5.60 -0.91 5.64
CA TYR A 253 -5.53 0.38 6.30
C TYR A 253 -4.10 0.81 6.56
N LEU A 254 -3.77 2.05 6.16
CA LEU A 254 -2.47 2.67 6.41
C LEU A 254 -2.12 2.73 7.91
N GLY A 255 -3.13 2.85 8.79
CA GLY A 255 -2.97 2.81 10.24
C GLY A 255 -2.35 1.53 10.79
N THR A 256 -2.43 0.41 10.05
CA THR A 256 -1.75 -0.83 10.42
C THR A 256 -0.25 -0.75 10.17
N TYR A 257 0.18 0.01 9.16
CA TYR A 257 1.57 0.10 8.73
C TYR A 257 2.31 1.33 9.28
N ILE A 258 1.59 2.28 9.86
CA ILE A 258 2.15 3.53 10.40
C ILE A 258 1.62 3.71 11.83
N TYR A 259 2.52 3.67 12.80
CA TYR A 259 2.16 3.95 14.19
C TYR A 259 1.61 5.37 14.34
N TYR A 260 0.52 5.50 15.11
CA TYR A 260 -0.14 6.80 15.34
C TYR A 260 -0.49 7.53 14.03
N TYR A 261 -0.88 6.79 13.00
CA TYR A 261 -1.14 7.33 11.66
C TYR A 261 -2.08 8.54 11.67
N GLY A 262 -3.20 8.48 12.39
CA GLY A 262 -4.13 9.60 12.50
C GLY A 262 -3.46 10.90 12.96
N TYR A 263 -2.49 10.82 13.85
CA TYR A 263 -1.73 11.98 14.31
C TYR A 263 -0.64 12.41 13.31
N TYR A 264 0.22 11.47 12.90
CA TYR A 264 1.44 11.78 12.16
C TYR A 264 1.27 12.00 10.66
N ILE A 265 0.11 11.69 10.07
CA ILE A 265 -0.12 11.97 8.65
C ILE A 265 0.09 13.45 8.32
N ASN A 266 -0.23 14.36 9.24
CA ASN A 266 -0.03 15.81 9.07
C ASN A 266 1.45 16.25 9.23
N THR A 267 2.33 15.34 9.63
CA THR A 267 3.79 15.52 9.54
C THR A 267 4.30 15.03 8.18
N PHE A 268 3.83 13.87 7.73
CA PHE A 268 4.23 13.32 6.42
C PHE A 268 3.76 14.18 5.25
N LEU A 269 2.52 14.67 5.32
CA LEU A 269 1.85 15.37 4.24
C LEU A 269 1.49 16.80 4.67
N PRO A 270 1.58 17.79 3.77
CA PRO A 270 1.02 19.11 4.05
C PRO A 270 -0.51 19.04 4.21
N ASN A 271 -1.06 19.91 5.05
CA ASN A 271 -2.48 19.91 5.43
C ASN A 271 -3.44 19.89 4.24
N SER A 272 -3.12 20.60 3.16
CA SER A 272 -3.93 20.63 1.93
C SER A 272 -4.08 19.25 1.27
N LEU A 273 -3.07 18.38 1.36
CA LEU A 273 -3.13 17.01 0.84
C LEU A 273 -3.90 16.12 1.81
N ALA A 274 -3.53 16.13 3.10
CA ALA A 274 -4.16 15.31 4.14
C ALA A 274 -5.67 15.60 4.28
N ARG A 275 -6.08 16.87 4.16
CA ARG A 275 -7.48 17.31 4.30
C ARG A 275 -8.44 16.62 3.34
N SER A 276 -8.00 16.34 2.11
CA SER A 276 -8.85 15.63 1.14
C SER A 276 -9.19 14.20 1.58
N HIS A 277 -8.25 13.51 2.24
CA HIS A 277 -8.45 12.18 2.81
C HIS A 277 -9.28 12.22 4.09
N LEU A 278 -9.09 13.26 4.91
CA LEU A 278 -9.90 13.54 6.09
C LEU A 278 -11.38 13.75 5.73
N HIS A 279 -11.63 14.63 4.78
CA HIS A 279 -12.97 14.94 4.28
C HIS A 279 -13.69 13.70 3.76
N LYS A 280 -12.98 12.84 3.01
CA LYS A 280 -13.55 11.57 2.53
C LYS A 280 -13.92 10.63 3.70
N ALA A 281 -13.02 10.47 4.68
CA ALA A 281 -13.27 9.63 5.85
C ALA A 281 -14.46 10.14 6.69
N GLN A 282 -14.58 11.46 6.88
CA GLN A 282 -15.71 12.08 7.59
C GLN A 282 -17.04 11.79 6.88
N ASP A 283 -17.06 11.94 5.55
CA ASP A 283 -18.23 11.67 4.72
C ASP A 283 -18.66 10.19 4.78
N GLU A 284 -17.69 9.27 4.68
CA GLU A 284 -17.92 7.83 4.81
C GLU A 284 -18.43 7.43 6.20
N LEU A 285 -17.85 7.98 7.27
CA LEU A 285 -18.21 7.67 8.64
C LEU A 285 -19.62 8.17 9.02
N ILE A 286 -19.99 9.37 8.58
CA ILE A 286 -21.36 9.89 8.75
C ILE A 286 -22.34 9.10 7.88
N THR A 287 -21.97 8.77 6.64
CA THR A 287 -22.81 7.94 5.78
C THR A 287 -23.10 6.59 6.44
N PHE A 288 -22.10 5.94 7.04
CA PHE A 288 -22.24 4.71 7.80
C PHE A 288 -23.23 4.85 8.97
N ALA A 289 -23.07 5.86 9.81
CA ALA A 289 -23.93 6.05 10.98
C ALA A 289 -25.40 6.26 10.60
N PHE A 290 -25.66 7.09 9.59
CA PHE A 290 -27.01 7.36 9.12
C PHE A 290 -27.62 6.20 8.31
N ARG A 291 -26.80 5.34 7.70
CA ARG A 291 -27.27 4.06 7.12
C ARG A 291 -27.81 3.12 8.19
N LEU A 292 -27.10 2.99 9.31
CA LEU A 292 -27.57 2.21 10.46
C LEU A 292 -28.89 2.77 11.01
N ARG A 293 -28.98 4.10 11.14
CA ARG A 293 -30.21 4.80 11.55
C ARG A 293 -31.37 4.52 10.59
N GLY A 294 -31.13 4.65 9.29
CA GLY A 294 -32.13 4.36 8.26
C GLY A 294 -32.62 2.91 8.30
N ALA A 295 -31.72 1.94 8.46
CA ALA A 295 -32.08 0.53 8.61
C ALA A 295 -32.93 0.28 9.87
N SER A 296 -32.56 0.90 11.00
CA SER A 296 -33.28 0.78 12.28
C SER A 296 -34.67 1.41 12.26
N GLU A 297 -34.89 2.49 11.51
CA GLU A 297 -36.20 3.16 11.40
C GLU A 297 -37.02 2.67 10.19
N GLY A 298 -36.47 1.82 9.33
CA GLY A 298 -37.10 1.46 8.06
C GLY A 298 -37.22 2.64 7.07
N ARG A 299 -36.34 3.65 7.18
CA ARG A 299 -36.34 4.87 6.35
C ARG A 299 -35.13 4.89 5.41
N TYR A 300 -35.35 5.37 4.19
CA TYR A 300 -34.36 5.25 3.11
C TYR A 300 -34.35 6.50 2.21
N GLY A 301 -33.30 6.61 1.38
CA GLY A 301 -33.16 7.67 0.40
C GLY A 301 -33.25 9.07 1.01
N SER A 302 -34.12 9.91 0.44
CA SER A 302 -34.30 11.31 0.83
C SER A 302 -34.70 11.50 2.31
N ASP A 303 -35.38 10.53 2.92
CA ASP A 303 -35.78 10.64 4.33
C ASP A 303 -34.59 10.59 5.27
N VAL A 304 -33.57 9.78 4.94
CA VAL A 304 -32.32 9.74 5.69
C VAL A 304 -31.50 11.01 5.43
N VAL A 305 -31.48 11.51 4.19
CA VAL A 305 -30.82 12.78 3.87
C VAL A 305 -31.39 13.95 4.68
N LYS A 306 -32.71 14.02 4.85
CA LYS A 306 -33.34 15.02 5.74
C LYS A 306 -32.85 14.91 7.18
N MET A 307 -32.63 13.68 7.69
CA MET A 307 -32.06 13.48 9.02
C MET A 307 -30.61 13.96 9.10
N VAL A 308 -29.80 13.66 8.07
CA VAL A 308 -28.41 14.13 7.99
C VAL A 308 -28.36 15.64 8.00
N GLN A 309 -29.08 16.30 7.11
CA GLN A 309 -29.09 17.76 6.97
C GLN A 309 -29.58 18.47 8.24
N LYS A 310 -30.45 17.83 9.03
CA LYS A 310 -30.93 18.37 10.31
C LYS A 310 -29.89 18.29 11.43
N HIS A 311 -29.04 17.27 11.44
CA HIS A 311 -28.15 16.99 12.59
C HIS A 311 -26.66 17.15 12.29
N LEU A 312 -26.29 17.34 11.03
CA LEU A 312 -24.95 17.69 10.60
C LEU A 312 -24.84 19.22 10.43
N ASP A 313 -23.87 19.83 11.10
CA ASP A 313 -23.61 21.27 11.01
C ASP A 313 -23.16 21.64 9.59
N ALA A 314 -24.05 22.33 8.85
CA ALA A 314 -23.80 22.72 7.47
C ALA A 314 -22.57 23.64 7.32
N ASN A 315 -22.28 24.50 8.29
CA ASN A 315 -21.12 25.41 8.22
C ASN A 315 -19.80 24.63 8.27
N LYS A 316 -19.78 23.51 8.98
CA LYS A 316 -18.61 22.64 9.11
C LYS A 316 -18.55 21.54 8.06
N ALA A 317 -19.72 21.12 7.54
CA ALA A 317 -19.83 19.96 6.67
C ALA A 317 -19.84 20.27 5.16
N ARG A 318 -20.21 21.50 4.76
CA ARG A 318 -20.44 21.87 3.34
C ARG A 318 -19.30 21.51 2.40
N HIS A 319 -18.06 21.51 2.88
CA HIS A 319 -16.86 21.26 2.05
C HIS A 319 -16.56 19.78 1.81
N TRP A 320 -17.17 18.87 2.56
CA TRP A 320 -16.85 17.44 2.50
C TRP A 320 -18.06 16.52 2.41
N ALA A 321 -19.23 16.94 2.90
CA ALA A 321 -20.45 16.14 2.86
C ALA A 321 -20.96 16.00 1.41
N LYS A 322 -20.58 14.92 0.73
CA LYS A 322 -21.02 14.60 -0.63
C LYS A 322 -21.88 13.35 -0.63
N MET A 323 -21.37 12.25 -0.08
CA MET A 323 -22.05 10.98 0.01
C MET A 323 -23.18 11.03 1.04
N CYS A 324 -22.94 11.60 2.22
CA CYS A 324 -23.93 11.63 3.29
C CYS A 324 -25.15 12.53 3.00
N VAL A 325 -25.07 13.37 1.96
CA VAL A 325 -26.22 14.17 1.49
C VAL A 325 -26.79 13.67 0.16
N SER A 326 -26.27 12.54 -0.37
CA SER A 326 -26.79 11.87 -1.56
C SER A 326 -27.82 10.82 -1.16
N LYS A 327 -29.02 10.88 -1.78
CA LYS A 327 -30.09 9.91 -1.52
C LYS A 327 -29.69 8.49 -1.95
N GLU A 328 -28.85 8.37 -2.98
CA GLU A 328 -28.32 7.09 -3.51
C GLU A 328 -27.44 6.39 -2.48
N SER A 329 -26.88 7.12 -1.51
CA SER A 329 -26.13 6.51 -0.41
C SER A 329 -27.02 5.73 0.56
N TYR A 330 -28.34 5.94 0.54
CA TYR A 330 -29.29 5.42 1.53
C TYR A 330 -30.34 4.49 0.92
N GLU A 331 -30.00 3.78 -0.16
CA GLU A 331 -30.80 2.65 -0.64
C GLU A 331 -30.96 1.60 0.46
N LYS A 332 -32.12 0.90 0.47
CA LYS A 332 -32.43 -0.12 1.48
C LYS A 332 -31.34 -1.17 1.65
N SER A 333 -30.77 -1.64 0.54
CA SER A 333 -29.65 -2.60 0.52
C SER A 333 -28.39 -2.03 1.20
N LYS A 334 -28.02 -0.78 0.92
CA LYS A 334 -26.85 -0.10 1.50
C LYS A 334 -27.03 0.20 2.98
N CYS A 335 -28.23 0.58 3.42
CA CYS A 335 -28.55 0.77 4.82
C CYS A 335 -28.42 -0.53 5.62
N ARG A 336 -29.00 -1.64 5.13
CA ARG A 336 -28.87 -2.96 5.76
C ARG A 336 -27.43 -3.48 5.75
N ALA A 337 -26.69 -3.24 4.66
CA ALA A 337 -25.30 -3.65 4.55
C ALA A 337 -24.38 -2.95 5.57
N ALA A 338 -24.77 -1.80 6.13
CA ALA A 338 -23.97 -1.12 7.16
C ALA A 338 -23.81 -1.95 8.44
N GLY A 339 -24.71 -2.90 8.72
CA GLY A 339 -24.57 -3.84 9.84
C GLY A 339 -23.58 -4.98 9.60
N LYS A 340 -22.98 -5.09 8.41
CA LYS A 340 -22.00 -6.15 8.10
C LYS A 340 -20.65 -5.86 8.76
N ASP A 341 -19.97 -6.94 9.17
CA ASP A 341 -18.69 -6.88 9.89
C ASP A 341 -17.62 -6.07 9.16
N GLU A 342 -17.47 -6.24 7.85
CA GLU A 342 -16.52 -5.49 7.01
C GLU A 342 -16.80 -3.98 7.05
N THR A 343 -18.08 -3.58 7.00
CA THR A 343 -18.46 -2.17 7.01
C THR A 343 -18.28 -1.54 8.39
N ILE A 344 -18.58 -2.30 9.46
CA ILE A 344 -18.31 -1.85 10.82
C ILE A 344 -16.80 -1.76 11.06
N HIS A 345 -16.01 -2.74 10.62
CA HIS A 345 -14.56 -2.72 10.70
C HIS A 345 -13.98 -1.50 9.99
N HIS A 346 -14.44 -1.22 8.77
CA HIS A 346 -14.08 0.00 8.04
C HIS A 346 -14.39 1.27 8.85
N ALA A 347 -15.59 1.36 9.43
CA ALA A 347 -15.97 2.49 10.28
C ALA A 347 -15.09 2.62 11.54
N VAL A 348 -14.68 1.51 12.16
CA VAL A 348 -13.71 1.51 13.29
C VAL A 348 -12.38 2.12 12.85
N GLN A 349 -11.89 1.77 11.66
CA GLN A 349 -10.62 2.28 11.14
C GLN A 349 -10.70 3.78 10.83
N LEU A 350 -11.79 4.23 10.21
CA LEU A 350 -12.04 5.65 9.97
C LEU A 350 -12.21 6.42 11.28
N ALA A 351 -12.86 5.85 12.29
CA ALA A 351 -13.02 6.49 13.59
C ALA A 351 -11.69 6.64 14.34
N ASP A 352 -10.79 5.66 14.21
CA ASP A 352 -9.46 5.72 14.81
C ASP A 352 -8.53 6.70 14.09
N SER A 353 -8.44 6.57 12.76
CA SER A 353 -7.52 7.32 11.89
C SER A 353 -8.28 7.76 10.62
N PRO A 354 -8.97 8.91 10.64
CA PRO A 354 -9.90 9.32 9.58
C PRO A 354 -9.15 9.85 8.35
N PHE A 355 -8.41 9.01 7.65
CA PHE A 355 -7.71 9.38 6.42
C PHE A 355 -7.86 8.28 5.39
N ALA A 356 -8.95 8.33 4.64
CA ALA A 356 -9.31 7.34 3.63
C ALA A 356 -8.55 7.55 2.31
N LEU A 357 -8.19 6.46 1.62
CA LEU A 357 -7.72 6.53 0.24
C LEU A 357 -8.81 7.11 -0.65
N LEU A 358 -8.47 7.96 -1.61
CA LEU A 358 -9.46 8.61 -2.49
C LEU A 358 -9.97 7.66 -3.56
N ALA A 359 -9.12 6.81 -4.10
CA ALA A 359 -9.51 5.70 -4.95
C ALA A 359 -10.14 4.59 -4.09
N SER A 360 -11.22 3.99 -4.59
CA SER A 360 -11.77 2.75 -4.01
C SER A 360 -10.93 1.57 -4.48
N GLY A 361 -10.40 0.78 -3.56
CA GLY A 361 -9.60 -0.40 -3.85
C GLY A 361 -9.26 -1.17 -2.59
N ALA A 362 -9.00 -2.47 -2.73
CA ALA A 362 -8.51 -3.30 -1.64
C ALA A 362 -7.01 -3.01 -1.43
N GLY A 363 -6.60 -2.72 -0.21
CA GLY A 363 -5.18 -2.64 0.14
C GLY A 363 -4.50 -1.28 -0.03
N VAL A 364 -3.18 -1.32 0.17
CA VAL A 364 -2.24 -0.20 0.02
C VAL A 364 -1.19 -0.52 -1.05
N PRO A 365 -1.58 -0.61 -2.34
CA PRO A 365 -0.71 -1.13 -3.40
C PRO A 365 0.60 -0.36 -3.54
N ALA A 366 0.63 0.95 -3.27
CA ALA A 366 1.87 1.72 -3.33
C ALA A 366 2.91 1.23 -2.31
N PHE A 367 2.50 0.65 -1.17
CA PHE A 367 3.43 0.16 -0.16
C PHE A 367 4.22 -1.06 -0.63
N ALA A 368 3.75 -1.77 -1.67
CA ALA A 368 4.51 -2.85 -2.30
C ALA A 368 5.82 -2.38 -2.95
N ARG A 369 5.99 -1.05 -3.09
CA ARG A 369 7.20 -0.41 -3.61
C ARG A 369 8.19 -0.01 -2.53
N LEU A 370 7.84 -0.09 -1.24
CA LEU A 370 8.75 0.26 -0.14
C LEU A 370 9.97 -0.68 -0.05
N SER A 371 9.90 -1.84 -0.70
CA SER A 371 10.99 -2.82 -0.79
C SER A 371 11.88 -2.64 -2.01
N VAL A 372 11.66 -1.65 -2.88
CA VAL A 372 12.50 -1.43 -4.07
C VAL A 372 12.95 0.02 -4.19
N GLY A 373 13.93 0.27 -5.06
CA GLY A 373 14.46 1.60 -5.31
C GLY A 373 15.78 1.88 -4.60
N PRO A 374 16.32 3.11 -4.74
CA PRO A 374 17.72 3.42 -4.47
C PRO A 374 18.09 3.36 -2.99
N ALA A 375 17.10 3.36 -2.09
CA ALA A 375 17.29 3.39 -0.65
C ALA A 375 16.88 2.08 0.04
N CYS A 376 16.92 0.98 -0.72
CA CYS A 376 16.49 -0.36 -0.33
C CYS A 376 17.65 -1.36 -0.48
N ALA A 377 18.82 -1.04 0.08
CA ALA A 377 20.04 -1.83 -0.08
C ALA A 377 19.97 -3.27 0.46
N SER A 378 19.10 -3.53 1.44
CA SER A 378 18.93 -4.84 2.09
C SER A 378 17.71 -5.63 1.60
N THR A 379 17.09 -5.26 0.46
CA THR A 379 15.90 -5.96 -0.05
C THR A 379 16.14 -7.46 -0.25
N GLN A 380 17.33 -7.84 -0.69
CA GLN A 380 17.74 -9.22 -0.90
C GLN A 380 17.79 -10.06 0.38
N ASP A 381 17.79 -9.45 1.56
CA ASP A 381 17.80 -10.16 2.85
C ASP A 381 16.39 -10.59 3.26
N TYR A 382 15.36 -10.02 2.63
CA TYR A 382 13.97 -10.19 3.01
C TYR A 382 13.09 -10.73 1.89
N TYR A 383 13.46 -10.45 0.65
CA TYR A 383 12.68 -10.79 -0.52
C TYR A 383 13.50 -11.57 -1.54
N THR A 384 12.78 -12.35 -2.34
CA THR A 384 13.27 -13.02 -3.53
C THR A 384 12.52 -12.43 -4.72
N ALA A 385 13.23 -11.89 -5.69
CA ALA A 385 12.67 -11.61 -7.01
C ALA A 385 12.65 -12.94 -7.77
N ALA A 386 11.59 -13.72 -7.57
CA ALA A 386 11.50 -15.09 -8.07
C ALA A 386 11.38 -15.09 -9.60
N PRO A 387 12.33 -15.68 -10.35
CA PRO A 387 12.23 -15.87 -11.80
C PRO A 387 11.02 -16.72 -12.20
N VAL A 388 10.16 -16.22 -13.10
CA VAL A 388 8.91 -16.88 -13.47
C VAL A 388 8.62 -16.91 -14.97
N LYS A 389 7.85 -17.94 -15.37
CA LYS A 389 7.05 -17.93 -16.59
C LYS A 389 5.59 -17.81 -16.20
N ILE A 390 4.88 -16.88 -16.81
CA ILE A 390 3.44 -16.73 -16.63
C ILE A 390 2.75 -17.13 -17.94
N ALA A 391 1.82 -18.07 -17.86
CA ALA A 391 0.93 -18.43 -18.95
C ALA A 391 -0.41 -17.74 -18.72
N PHE A 392 -0.51 -16.46 -19.07
CA PHE A 392 -1.69 -15.62 -18.81
C PHE A 392 -2.98 -16.21 -19.40
N ALA A 393 -2.94 -16.72 -20.64
CA ALA A 393 -4.09 -17.38 -21.26
C ALA A 393 -4.57 -18.64 -20.50
N LYS A 394 -3.69 -19.24 -19.69
CA LYS A 394 -4.00 -20.43 -18.88
C LYS A 394 -4.13 -20.11 -17.39
N VAL A 395 -3.99 -18.84 -16.99
CA VAL A 395 -4.06 -18.37 -15.59
C VAL A 395 -3.11 -19.19 -14.70
N ARG A 396 -1.87 -19.40 -15.16
CA ARG A 396 -0.87 -20.22 -14.45
C ARG A 396 0.49 -19.54 -14.39
N ILE A 397 1.23 -19.81 -13.32
CA ILE A 397 2.60 -19.34 -13.10
C ILE A 397 3.52 -20.51 -12.75
N ARG A 398 4.80 -20.45 -13.08
CA ARG A 398 5.81 -21.43 -12.65
C ARG A 398 7.17 -20.79 -12.44
N PRO A 399 8.00 -21.33 -11.53
CA PRO A 399 9.38 -20.87 -11.45
C PRO A 399 10.16 -21.34 -12.68
N THR A 400 11.00 -20.46 -13.22
CA THR A 400 11.81 -20.76 -14.41
C THR A 400 13.13 -20.01 -14.37
N SER A 401 14.20 -20.59 -14.90
CA SER A 401 15.47 -19.87 -15.10
C SER A 401 16.11 -20.32 -16.41
N PRO A 402 16.53 -19.40 -17.31
CA PRO A 402 16.44 -17.93 -17.21
C PRO A 402 15.00 -17.41 -17.37
N ALA A 403 14.72 -16.21 -16.87
CA ALA A 403 13.41 -15.56 -16.96
C ALA A 403 13.53 -14.06 -17.27
N THR A 404 12.55 -13.53 -18.01
CA THR A 404 12.36 -12.08 -18.18
C THR A 404 11.51 -11.52 -17.05
N PHE A 405 10.48 -12.27 -16.65
CA PHE A 405 9.55 -11.88 -15.60
C PHE A 405 9.95 -12.44 -14.25
N HIS A 406 9.73 -11.62 -13.23
CA HIS A 406 9.96 -11.95 -11.84
C HIS A 406 8.77 -11.52 -11.00
N VAL A 407 8.51 -12.21 -9.90
CA VAL A 407 7.54 -11.79 -8.87
C VAL A 407 8.29 -11.58 -7.57
N LEU A 408 8.09 -10.44 -6.91
CA LEU A 408 8.69 -10.21 -5.61
C LEU A 408 7.88 -10.95 -4.52
N ILE A 409 8.50 -11.96 -3.92
CA ILE A 409 7.93 -12.73 -2.81
C ILE A 409 8.82 -12.66 -1.57
N PRO A 410 8.27 -12.72 -0.36
CA PRO A 410 9.06 -12.79 0.86
C PRO A 410 9.86 -14.10 0.91
N GLN A 411 11.04 -14.05 1.53
CA GLN A 411 11.79 -15.25 1.87
C GLN A 411 11.03 -16.10 2.90
N SER A 412 11.37 -17.39 3.02
CA SER A 412 10.71 -18.32 3.95
C SER A 412 10.77 -17.90 5.42
N SER A 413 11.75 -17.07 5.81
CA SER A 413 11.91 -16.52 7.16
C SER A 413 10.98 -15.34 7.46
N GLN A 414 10.20 -14.88 6.49
CA GLN A 414 9.35 -13.71 6.59
C GLN A 414 7.88 -14.13 6.64
N ASP A 415 7.22 -13.77 7.73
CA ASP A 415 5.78 -13.91 7.92
C ASP A 415 5.09 -12.54 7.85
N LEU A 416 3.75 -12.55 7.94
CA LEU A 416 2.92 -11.34 7.89
C LEU A 416 3.31 -10.33 8.98
N GLU A 417 3.62 -10.81 10.17
CA GLU A 417 3.97 -9.96 11.31
C GLU A 417 5.32 -9.27 11.09
N ARG A 418 6.36 -10.02 10.69
CA ARG A 418 7.69 -9.49 10.39
C ARG A 418 7.66 -8.48 9.26
N VAL A 419 6.90 -8.74 8.19
CA VAL A 419 6.72 -7.80 7.09
C VAL A 419 6.06 -6.51 7.57
N THR A 420 4.99 -6.63 8.37
CA THR A 420 4.26 -5.48 8.92
C THR A 420 5.15 -4.66 9.85
N ASN A 421 5.84 -5.30 10.80
CA ASN A 421 6.76 -4.66 11.74
C ASN A 421 7.93 -3.97 11.03
N ARG A 422 8.45 -4.57 9.95
CA ARG A 422 9.49 -3.92 9.13
C ARG A 422 8.98 -2.63 8.48
N ILE A 423 7.77 -2.65 7.92
CA ILE A 423 7.20 -1.44 7.31
C ILE A 423 6.93 -0.38 8.37
N GLN A 424 6.39 -0.77 9.52
CA GLN A 424 6.21 0.15 10.65
C GLN A 424 7.54 0.78 11.08
N GLY A 425 8.60 -0.03 11.24
CA GLY A 425 9.94 0.47 11.57
C GLY A 425 10.51 1.41 10.51
N LEU A 426 10.33 1.08 9.23
CA LEU A 426 10.72 1.95 8.12
C LEU A 426 9.97 3.28 8.16
N MET A 427 8.64 3.25 8.30
CA MET A 427 7.82 4.45 8.31
C MET A 427 8.06 5.31 9.55
N MET A 428 8.39 4.71 10.69
CA MET A 428 8.85 5.43 11.89
C MET A 428 10.19 6.11 11.68
N ALA A 429 11.15 5.45 11.01
CA ALA A 429 12.42 6.08 10.66
C ALA A 429 12.20 7.26 9.69
N VAL A 430 11.32 7.11 8.69
CA VAL A 430 10.95 8.20 7.77
C VAL A 430 10.26 9.34 8.53
N LEU A 431 9.33 9.02 9.44
CA LEU A 431 8.65 10.01 10.27
C LEU A 431 9.65 10.87 11.03
N GLU A 432 10.64 10.25 11.69
CA GLU A 432 11.62 11.00 12.48
C GLU A 432 12.40 11.99 11.63
N ARG A 433 12.79 11.59 10.41
CA ARG A 433 13.50 12.44 9.45
C ARG A 433 12.66 13.63 9.02
N VAL A 434 11.38 13.40 8.71
CA VAL A 434 10.46 14.49 8.33
C VAL A 434 10.15 15.39 9.53
N ARG A 435 10.01 14.83 10.73
CA ARG A 435 9.75 15.56 11.97
C ARG A 435 10.90 16.50 12.34
N GLN A 436 12.15 16.08 12.13
CA GLN A 436 13.33 16.94 12.34
C GLN A 436 13.31 18.18 11.41
N GLU A 437 12.73 18.06 10.21
CA GLU A 437 12.61 19.17 9.26
C GLU A 437 11.40 20.07 9.52
N LYS A 438 10.24 19.44 9.78
CA LYS A 438 8.91 20.07 9.77
C LYS A 438 8.30 20.28 11.16
N GLY A 439 8.88 19.66 12.18
CA GLY A 439 8.35 19.65 13.53
C GLY A 439 7.22 18.63 13.71
N ASN A 440 6.60 18.70 14.89
CA ASN A 440 5.41 17.93 15.21
C ASN A 440 4.19 18.48 14.45
N PRO A 441 3.18 17.63 14.18
CA PRO A 441 1.99 18.08 13.48
C PRO A 441 1.23 19.11 14.34
N VAL A 442 0.69 20.15 13.70
CA VAL A 442 -0.14 21.16 14.35
C VAL A 442 -1.56 20.99 13.84
N LEU A 443 -2.46 20.53 14.73
CA LEU A 443 -3.87 20.36 14.44
C LEU A 443 -4.62 21.66 14.74
N SER A 444 -5.41 22.13 13.78
CA SER A 444 -6.11 23.41 13.89
C SER A 444 -7.42 23.29 14.70
N ASP A 445 -7.84 24.39 15.34
CA ASP A 445 -9.17 24.48 15.99
C ASP A 445 -10.31 24.24 15.00
N THR A 446 -10.08 24.52 13.71
CA THR A 446 -11.04 24.22 12.65
C THR A 446 -11.23 22.72 12.49
N GLU A 447 -10.15 21.93 12.43
CA GLU A 447 -10.21 20.46 12.33
C GLU A 447 -10.86 19.84 13.57
N LYS A 448 -10.51 20.37 14.76
CA LYS A 448 -11.15 19.99 16.01
C LYS A 448 -12.65 20.25 15.98
N GLY A 449 -13.05 21.47 15.63
CA GLY A 449 -14.46 21.86 15.54
C GLY A 449 -15.25 21.02 14.53
N MET A 450 -14.65 20.69 13.38
CA MET A 450 -15.24 19.77 12.39
C MET A 450 -15.40 18.36 12.94
N TRP A 451 -14.38 17.82 13.61
CA TRP A 451 -14.45 16.49 14.21
C TRP A 451 -15.50 16.41 15.31
N ASP A 452 -15.60 17.41 16.18
CA ASP A 452 -16.64 17.46 17.21
C ASP A 452 -18.05 17.43 16.61
N ALA A 453 -18.26 18.08 15.44
CA ALA A 453 -19.51 18.00 14.71
C ALA A 453 -19.78 16.60 14.12
N VAL A 454 -18.74 15.92 13.62
CA VAL A 454 -18.82 14.53 13.18
C VAL A 454 -19.21 13.62 14.34
N VAL A 455 -18.52 13.73 15.49
CA VAL A 455 -18.82 12.95 16.69
C VAL A 455 -20.26 13.17 17.15
N LYS A 456 -20.71 14.44 17.22
CA LYS A 456 -22.08 14.78 17.61
C LYS A 456 -23.13 14.18 16.66
N ALA A 457 -22.94 14.32 15.35
CA ALA A 457 -23.86 13.79 14.35
C ALA A 457 -23.89 12.25 14.37
N TYR A 458 -22.73 11.62 14.54
CA TYR A 458 -22.61 10.16 14.70
C TYR A 458 -23.34 9.68 15.95
N GLU A 459 -23.08 10.28 17.11
CA GLU A 459 -23.69 9.90 18.38
C GLU A 459 -25.21 10.06 18.35
N TRP A 460 -25.72 11.12 17.71
CA TRP A 460 -27.15 11.28 17.49
C TRP A 460 -27.74 10.16 16.62
N ALA A 461 -27.10 9.86 15.49
CA ALA A 461 -27.59 8.84 14.57
C ALA A 461 -27.61 7.45 15.22
N ILE A 462 -26.53 7.07 15.90
CA ILE A 462 -26.43 5.77 16.57
C ILE A 462 -27.30 5.70 17.83
N GLY A 463 -27.39 6.78 18.62
CA GLY A 463 -28.22 6.82 19.83
C GLY A 463 -29.72 6.68 19.54
N GLY A 464 -30.15 7.00 18.32
CA GLY A 464 -31.51 6.70 17.89
C GLY A 464 -31.72 5.24 17.49
N CYS A 465 -30.69 4.52 17.08
CA CYS A 465 -30.85 3.13 16.67
C CYS A 465 -31.28 2.28 17.86
N ASP A 466 -32.43 1.63 17.75
CA ASP A 466 -32.92 0.73 18.77
C ASP A 466 -32.09 -0.56 18.73
N GLU A 467 -31.43 -0.88 19.84
CA GLU A 467 -30.59 -2.08 19.95
C GLU A 467 -31.39 -3.36 19.70
N SER A 468 -32.69 -3.36 20.01
CA SER A 468 -33.58 -4.50 19.78
C SER A 468 -33.89 -4.73 18.29
N ASN A 469 -33.78 -3.68 17.47
CA ASN A 469 -33.95 -3.76 16.03
C ASN A 469 -32.66 -4.16 15.32
N MET A 470 -31.48 -3.95 15.92
CA MET A 470 -30.21 -4.37 15.30
C MET A 470 -30.03 -5.90 15.32
N PRO A 471 -29.40 -6.48 14.29
CA PRO A 471 -29.01 -7.89 14.33
C PRO A 471 -28.09 -8.18 15.53
N LYS A 472 -28.23 -9.39 16.09
CA LYS A 472 -27.48 -9.81 17.29
C LYS A 472 -25.99 -9.55 17.14
N GLY A 473 -25.41 -8.82 18.10
CA GLY A 473 -23.99 -8.50 18.15
C GLY A 473 -23.56 -7.26 17.36
N VAL A 474 -24.42 -6.69 16.50
CA VAL A 474 -24.11 -5.45 15.76
C VAL A 474 -24.00 -4.26 16.70
N ALA A 475 -24.93 -4.08 17.64
CA ALA A 475 -24.90 -2.99 18.62
C ALA A 475 -23.57 -2.95 19.40
N LYS A 476 -23.11 -4.10 19.88
CA LYS A 476 -21.80 -4.23 20.55
C LYS A 476 -20.65 -3.81 19.64
N LYS A 477 -20.62 -4.23 18.37
CA LYS A 477 -19.57 -3.89 17.41
C LYS A 477 -19.59 -2.39 17.05
N VAL A 478 -20.77 -1.80 16.87
CA VAL A 478 -20.95 -0.35 16.65
C VAL A 478 -20.49 0.47 17.87
N GLY A 479 -20.61 -0.10 19.08
CA GLY A 479 -20.02 0.46 20.30
C GLY A 479 -18.51 0.70 20.20
N PHE A 480 -17.75 -0.14 19.47
CA PHE A 480 -16.31 0.08 19.26
C PHE A 480 -16.03 1.29 18.38
N VAL A 481 -16.85 1.51 17.34
CA VAL A 481 -16.74 2.71 16.51
C VAL A 481 -16.95 3.97 17.37
N LYS A 482 -17.98 3.94 18.23
CA LYS A 482 -18.25 5.05 19.18
C LYS A 482 -17.07 5.30 20.13
N GLY A 483 -16.44 4.24 20.66
CA GLY A 483 -15.23 4.37 21.49
C GLY A 483 -14.07 5.02 20.72
N LYS A 484 -13.79 4.53 19.50
CA LYS A 484 -12.70 5.03 18.67
C LYS A 484 -12.83 6.49 18.24
N LEU A 485 -14.04 7.00 18.06
CA LEU A 485 -14.27 8.42 17.74
C LEU A 485 -13.63 9.39 18.74
N ARG A 486 -13.54 8.98 20.02
CA ARG A 486 -12.98 9.80 21.11
C ARG A 486 -11.61 9.30 21.57
N GLU A 487 -11.46 7.98 21.68
CA GLU A 487 -10.27 7.33 22.28
C GLU A 487 -9.28 6.79 21.23
N GLY A 488 -9.65 6.79 19.96
CA GLY A 488 -8.78 6.42 18.86
C GLY A 488 -7.67 7.44 18.66
N THR A 489 -6.69 7.11 17.81
CA THR A 489 -5.47 7.92 17.65
C THR A 489 -5.78 9.38 17.28
N TRP A 490 -6.75 9.62 16.42
CA TRP A 490 -7.18 10.96 16.02
C TRP A 490 -7.97 11.71 17.09
N GLY A 491 -8.95 11.05 17.72
CA GLY A 491 -9.75 11.65 18.79
C GLY A 491 -8.88 12.09 19.97
N PHE A 492 -7.92 11.25 20.35
CA PHE A 492 -6.92 11.55 21.37
C PHE A 492 -6.01 12.73 20.95
N ALA A 493 -5.55 12.76 19.70
CA ALA A 493 -4.71 13.84 19.20
C ALA A 493 -5.39 15.22 19.21
N LEU A 494 -6.71 15.28 18.94
CA LEU A 494 -7.48 16.53 18.97
C LEU A 494 -7.88 16.97 20.40
N ASN A 495 -8.01 16.01 21.31
CA ASN A 495 -8.52 16.21 22.67
C ASN A 495 -7.71 15.42 23.71
N PRO A 496 -6.43 15.78 23.95
CA PRO A 496 -5.65 15.12 24.98
C PRO A 496 -6.31 15.32 26.36
N PRO A 497 -6.39 14.28 27.22
CA PRO A 497 -7.01 14.39 28.54
C PRO A 497 -6.32 15.48 29.38
N LYS A 498 -7.11 16.41 29.94
CA LYS A 498 -6.57 17.53 30.75
C LYS A 498 -5.99 17.11 32.11
N ASN A 499 -6.24 15.89 32.60
CA ASN A 499 -5.92 15.46 33.96
C ASN A 499 -5.24 14.09 34.02
N ARG A 500 -3.92 14.04 33.79
CA ARG A 500 -3.01 13.04 34.38
C ARG A 500 -1.62 13.64 34.54
N GLY A 501 -1.39 14.36 35.63
CA GLY A 501 -0.13 14.47 36.39
C GLY A 501 1.22 14.66 35.70
N VAL A 502 1.32 14.93 34.40
CA VAL A 502 2.58 15.33 33.76
C VAL A 502 2.65 16.84 33.94
N ALA A 503 3.48 17.26 34.90
CA ALA A 503 3.76 18.65 35.15
C ALA A 503 4.00 19.38 33.83
N ALA A 504 3.29 20.50 33.66
CA ALA A 504 3.46 21.45 32.57
C ALA A 504 4.85 22.08 32.65
N THR A 505 5.86 21.35 32.22
CA THR A 505 7.22 21.84 32.01
C THR A 505 7.72 21.23 30.71
N THR A 506 7.84 22.08 29.70
CA THR A 506 8.23 21.88 28.30
C THR A 506 7.09 21.62 27.29
N ASN A 507 6.97 22.55 26.34
CA ASN A 507 6.09 22.57 25.16
C ASN A 507 6.32 21.37 24.22
N THR A 508 5.99 20.15 24.64
CA THR A 508 6.00 19.00 23.73
C THR A 508 4.75 18.14 23.91
N ASN A 509 3.77 18.34 23.03
CA ASN A 509 2.62 17.44 22.83
C ASN A 509 3.03 15.99 22.40
N ALA A 510 4.34 15.70 22.32
CA ALA A 510 4.88 14.37 22.07
C ALA A 510 4.87 13.48 23.34
N GLY A 511 5.03 14.07 24.54
CA GLY A 511 5.00 13.32 25.81
C GLY A 511 3.61 12.78 26.16
N THR A 512 2.56 13.48 25.74
CA THR A 512 1.16 13.03 25.87
C THR A 512 0.78 11.98 24.83
N ALA A 513 1.45 11.93 23.67
CA ALA A 513 1.32 10.83 22.70
C ALA A 513 2.01 9.52 23.13
N MET A 514 2.70 9.51 24.28
CA MET A 514 3.24 8.28 24.91
C MET A 514 2.25 7.58 25.84
N LEU A 515 1.04 8.13 26.04
CA LEU A 515 -0.08 7.37 26.58
C LEU A 515 -0.70 6.55 25.43
N GLU A 516 -0.64 5.22 25.50
CA GLU A 516 -1.13 4.38 24.41
C GLU A 516 -2.64 4.58 24.17
N PRO A 517 -3.05 5.05 22.97
CA PRO A 517 -4.44 5.05 22.56
C PRO A 517 -4.90 3.60 22.43
N ASN A 518 -6.19 3.35 22.65
CA ASN A 518 -6.74 2.01 22.52
C ASN A 518 -6.59 1.55 21.06
N ARG A 519 -5.65 0.64 20.77
CA ARG A 519 -5.29 0.17 19.41
C ARG A 519 -5.91 -1.17 19.04
N THR A 520 -6.78 -1.75 19.86
CA THR A 520 -7.36 -3.05 19.55
C THR A 520 -8.29 -2.95 18.34
N TYR A 521 -7.93 -3.65 17.25
CA TYR A 521 -8.79 -3.84 16.09
C TYR A 521 -9.12 -5.34 16.01
N GLY A 522 -10.35 -5.72 16.35
CA GLY A 522 -10.75 -7.11 16.18
C GLY A 522 -12.10 -7.44 16.78
N PHE A 523 -13.07 -7.69 15.91
CA PHE A 523 -14.16 -8.65 16.15
C PHE A 523 -14.24 -9.57 14.95
N GLY A 524 -14.16 -10.88 15.17
CA GLY A 524 -14.77 -11.87 14.29
C GLY A 524 -14.07 -12.21 12.97
N GLN A 525 -12.75 -12.36 12.93
CA GLN A 525 -12.03 -13.35 12.10
C GLN A 525 -10.74 -13.73 12.86
N SER A 526 -10.18 -14.92 12.61
CA SER A 526 -9.15 -15.63 13.41
C SER A 526 -7.77 -14.95 13.54
N THR A 527 -7.66 -13.65 13.33
CA THR A 527 -6.48 -12.84 13.62
C THR A 527 -6.87 -11.75 14.62
N GLN A 528 -6.87 -12.10 15.91
CA GLN A 528 -6.82 -11.09 16.95
C GLN A 528 -5.53 -10.28 16.76
N GLN A 529 -5.63 -8.98 16.47
CA GLN A 529 -4.51 -8.07 16.59
C GLN A 529 -4.27 -7.82 18.09
N THR A 530 -3.43 -8.66 18.69
CA THR A 530 -3.04 -8.54 20.11
C THR A 530 -1.62 -8.01 20.20
N ARG A 531 -1.51 -6.81 20.79
CA ARG A 531 -0.46 -6.33 21.69
C ARG A 531 1.01 -6.44 21.20
N GLY A 532 1.55 -5.34 20.69
CA GLY A 532 2.98 -5.07 20.87
C GLY A 532 3.25 -4.79 22.35
N SER A 533 3.88 -5.72 23.05
CA SER A 533 4.27 -5.54 24.45
C SER A 533 5.49 -4.60 24.54
N HIS A 534 5.29 -3.39 25.06
CA HIS A 534 6.36 -2.71 25.79
C HIS A 534 6.21 -3.07 27.26
N SER A 535 7.17 -3.86 27.74
CA SER A 535 7.28 -4.25 29.14
C SER A 535 7.44 -2.99 29.98
N THR A 536 6.46 -2.69 30.83
CA THR A 536 6.60 -1.74 31.93
C THR A 536 7.64 -2.26 32.90
N TYR A 537 8.90 -1.87 32.72
CA TYR A 537 9.89 -1.93 33.80
C TYR A 537 9.66 -0.71 34.71
N THR A 538 8.84 -0.91 35.73
CA THR A 538 8.90 -0.11 36.96
C THR A 538 10.19 -0.46 37.68
N GLY A 539 11.20 0.40 37.56
CA GLY A 539 12.47 0.26 38.26
C GLY A 539 13.08 1.63 38.49
N THR A 540 12.79 2.22 39.64
CA THR A 540 13.48 3.40 40.18
C THR A 540 14.96 3.09 40.34
N GLN A 541 15.82 3.64 39.49
CA GLN A 541 17.19 4.00 39.87
C GLN A 541 17.64 5.23 39.07
N GLN A 542 17.77 6.34 39.78
CA GLN A 542 18.58 7.48 39.37
C GLN A 542 20.00 7.00 39.05
N GLN A 543 20.49 7.25 37.84
CA GLN A 543 21.91 7.49 37.65
C GLN A 543 22.12 8.69 36.75
N GLN A 544 22.90 9.61 37.30
CA GLN A 544 23.25 10.92 36.80
C GLN A 544 23.98 10.84 35.46
N ILE A 545 23.70 11.82 34.59
CA ILE A 545 24.48 12.12 33.39
C ILE A 545 25.71 12.93 33.84
N PRO A 546 26.96 12.51 33.57
CA PRO A 546 28.09 13.42 33.62
C PRO A 546 28.24 14.12 32.27
N GLN A 547 28.18 15.45 32.28
CA GLN A 547 28.67 16.31 31.20
C GLN A 547 30.20 16.34 31.19
N HIS A 548 30.82 16.10 30.03
CA HIS A 548 32.11 16.63 29.54
C HIS A 548 32.17 16.27 28.04
N GLY A 549 32.69 16.99 27.06
CA GLY A 549 33.59 18.14 26.92
C GLY A 549 34.10 18.10 25.46
N CYS A 550 34.39 19.24 24.84
CA CYS A 550 34.69 19.39 23.41
C CYS A 550 35.99 18.70 22.93
N GLY A 551 36.08 18.30 21.64
CA GLY A 551 37.37 18.10 20.96
C GLY A 551 37.39 17.27 19.65
N ALA A 552 37.60 17.95 18.52
CA ALA A 552 38.38 17.57 17.31
C ALA A 552 38.03 16.35 16.41
N GLY A 553 37.67 16.65 15.15
CA GLY A 553 38.36 16.19 13.91
C GLY A 553 38.11 14.79 13.29
N LEU A 554 37.73 14.80 12.00
CA LEU A 554 37.77 13.73 10.94
C LEU A 554 36.47 12.89 10.70
N PRO A 555 36.27 12.26 9.52
CA PRO A 555 35.56 12.82 8.38
C PRO A 555 34.31 12.01 7.96
N GLN A 556 33.61 12.51 6.92
CA GLN A 556 32.45 11.93 6.23
C GLN A 556 32.39 10.38 6.20
N GLY A 557 31.24 9.82 6.60
CA GLY A 557 30.89 8.42 6.41
C GLY A 557 29.38 8.25 6.19
N LEU A 558 29.03 7.64 5.06
CA LEU A 558 27.74 7.00 4.79
C LEU A 558 27.39 6.06 5.94
N LEU A 559 26.20 6.17 6.54
CA LEU A 559 25.81 5.29 7.64
C LEU A 559 24.80 4.21 7.24
N LEU A 560 25.29 3.00 7.50
CA LEU A 560 24.63 1.72 7.67
C LEU A 560 23.35 1.80 8.51
N SER A 561 22.39 0.95 8.13
CA SER A 561 21.19 0.63 8.91
C SER A 561 21.53 0.13 10.32
N PRO A 562 20.68 0.40 11.33
CA PRO A 562 20.92 -0.07 12.69
C PRO A 562 20.71 -1.58 12.78
N VAL A 563 21.80 -2.31 12.99
CA VAL A 563 21.82 -3.68 13.53
C VAL A 563 22.58 -3.62 14.84
N GLN A 564 21.89 -3.85 15.95
CA GLN A 564 22.53 -4.26 17.20
C GLN A 564 21.77 -5.45 17.76
N GLY A 565 22.26 -6.64 17.42
CA GLY A 565 22.02 -7.88 18.17
C GLY A 565 23.37 -8.34 18.69
N ILE A 566 23.55 -8.26 20.01
CA ILE A 566 24.78 -8.57 20.71
C ILE A 566 25.06 -10.08 20.60
N SER A 567 26.24 -10.41 20.08
CA SER A 567 26.79 -11.75 20.00
C SER A 567 27.33 -12.19 21.37
N TYR A 568 26.78 -13.28 21.92
CA TYR A 568 27.50 -14.10 22.90
C TYR A 568 28.13 -15.29 22.19
N ALA A 569 29.46 -15.29 22.16
CA ALA A 569 30.25 -16.48 21.91
C ALA A 569 30.21 -17.38 23.15
N GLN A 570 29.96 -18.68 22.97
CA GLN A 570 30.44 -19.68 23.93
C GLN A 570 30.83 -20.97 23.22
N GLN A 571 31.89 -21.55 23.76
CA GLN A 571 32.78 -22.54 23.18
C GLN A 571 32.15 -23.93 23.03
N VAL A 572 32.63 -24.67 22.03
CA VAL A 572 32.55 -26.13 21.93
C VAL A 572 33.38 -26.75 23.07
N PRO A 573 32.95 -27.89 23.64
CA PRO A 573 33.78 -29.09 23.47
C PRO A 573 32.99 -30.34 23.06
N SER A 574 33.68 -31.13 22.25
CA SER A 574 33.47 -32.51 21.80
C SER A 574 33.20 -33.53 22.91
N GLN A 575 32.31 -34.51 22.67
CA GLN A 575 32.54 -35.97 22.84
C GLN A 575 31.29 -36.80 22.49
N MET A 576 31.46 -37.78 21.58
CA MET A 576 30.65 -39.00 21.40
C MET A 576 31.02 -40.04 22.50
N PRO A 577 30.34 -41.20 22.75
CA PRO A 577 29.68 -42.09 21.75
C PRO A 577 28.44 -42.95 22.16
N THR A 578 27.81 -43.58 21.13
CA THR A 578 27.11 -44.92 21.09
C THR A 578 25.89 -45.17 22.02
N GLN A 579 24.82 -45.94 21.73
CA GLN A 579 24.53 -47.10 20.85
C GLN A 579 22.99 -47.41 20.91
N GLY A 580 22.45 -48.17 19.94
CA GLY A 580 21.19 -48.95 20.08
C GLY A 580 20.08 -48.62 19.05
N MET A 581 20.12 -49.16 17.82
CA MET A 581 19.40 -50.37 17.36
C MET A 581 17.90 -50.44 17.68
N TYR A 582 17.04 -50.42 16.65
CA TYR A 582 16.23 -51.56 16.21
C TYR A 582 15.70 -51.32 14.78
N ALA A 583 15.76 -52.38 13.98
CA ALA A 583 15.31 -52.48 12.60
C ALA A 583 13.99 -53.26 12.51
N GLY A 584 13.29 -53.12 11.37
CA GLY A 584 12.46 -54.18 10.81
C GLY A 584 11.10 -53.73 10.27
N GLY A 585 10.84 -53.99 8.99
CA GLY A 585 9.47 -54.07 8.46
C GLY A 585 9.30 -53.72 6.99
N GLN A 586 9.67 -54.65 6.11
CA GLN A 586 9.38 -54.64 4.67
C GLN A 586 7.87 -54.64 4.35
N GLY A 587 7.51 -54.14 3.17
CA GLY A 587 6.20 -54.38 2.54
C GLY A 587 6.15 -53.88 1.08
N GLN A 588 6.37 -54.80 0.14
CA GLN A 588 6.19 -54.64 -1.32
C GLN A 588 4.71 -54.60 -1.73
N ALA A 589 4.37 -53.83 -2.77
CA ALA A 589 3.51 -54.19 -3.92
C ALA A 589 3.44 -52.97 -4.88
N ARG A 590 3.91 -53.04 -6.15
CA ARG A 590 3.15 -53.44 -7.36
C ARG A 590 1.71 -52.90 -7.34
N GLY A 591 1.20 -52.10 -8.26
CA GLY A 591 1.54 -51.75 -9.64
C GLY A 591 0.21 -51.46 -10.36
N GLN A 592 0.18 -50.57 -11.35
CA GLN A 592 -0.46 -50.77 -12.66
C GLN A 592 -0.65 -49.44 -13.41
N GLN A 593 -0.09 -49.46 -14.61
CA GLN A 593 -0.35 -48.57 -15.73
C GLN A 593 -1.80 -48.71 -16.20
N TYR A 594 -2.37 -47.61 -16.70
CA TYR A 594 -3.12 -47.63 -17.95
C TYR A 594 -2.81 -46.33 -18.73
N GLY A 595 -2.27 -46.50 -19.94
CA GLY A 595 -2.42 -45.51 -21.02
C GLY A 595 -3.88 -45.50 -21.50
N ASN A 596 -4.30 -44.75 -22.50
CA ASN A 596 -3.58 -44.21 -23.64
C ASN A 596 -4.54 -43.30 -24.42
N HIS A 597 -4.00 -42.31 -25.15
CA HIS A 597 -4.50 -41.71 -26.42
C HIS A 597 -5.84 -40.95 -26.46
N CYS A 598 -6.12 -40.01 -27.38
CA CYS A 598 -5.42 -39.02 -28.22
C CYS A 598 -6.52 -38.31 -29.05
N PHE A 599 -6.21 -37.14 -29.64
CA PHE A 599 -6.99 -36.34 -30.63
C PHE A 599 -8.20 -35.55 -30.09
N GLY A 600 -8.48 -34.30 -30.47
CA GLY A 600 -7.91 -33.40 -31.47
C GLY A 600 -8.98 -32.38 -31.90
N GLY A 601 -8.58 -31.19 -32.34
CA GLY A 601 -9.39 -30.32 -33.21
C GLY A 601 -10.20 -29.25 -32.49
N GLY A 602 -9.85 -27.98 -32.71
CA GLY A 602 -10.53 -26.84 -32.11
C GLY A 602 -11.70 -26.30 -32.93
N GLN A 603 -12.37 -25.29 -32.37
CA GLN A 603 -12.84 -24.11 -33.10
C GLN A 603 -13.36 -23.08 -32.10
N ALA A 604 -13.23 -21.82 -32.51
CA ALA A 604 -13.69 -20.63 -31.80
C ALA A 604 -15.21 -20.63 -31.60
N ALA A 605 -15.67 -20.09 -30.48
CA ALA A 605 -17.05 -19.63 -30.35
C ALA A 605 -17.11 -18.34 -29.52
N VAL A 606 -17.47 -17.29 -30.24
CA VAL A 606 -18.06 -16.04 -29.79
C VAL A 606 -19.23 -16.33 -28.84
N ILE A 607 -19.30 -15.65 -27.69
CA ILE A 607 -20.54 -15.57 -26.91
C ILE A 607 -21.08 -14.13 -27.01
N PRO A 608 -22.22 -13.93 -27.69
CA PRO A 608 -22.93 -12.66 -27.67
C PRO A 608 -23.83 -12.53 -26.44
N SER A 609 -24.15 -11.28 -26.11
CA SER A 609 -25.04 -10.90 -25.02
C SER A 609 -26.53 -11.00 -25.41
N ARG A 610 -27.34 -11.27 -24.38
CA ARG A 610 -28.70 -10.75 -24.09
C ARG A 610 -29.99 -11.44 -24.62
N HIS A 611 -30.85 -11.68 -23.62
CA HIS A 611 -32.33 -11.66 -23.55
C HIS A 611 -33.16 -12.90 -23.94
N GLY A 612 -34.07 -13.28 -23.03
CA GLY A 612 -35.32 -13.99 -23.36
C GLY A 612 -35.91 -14.84 -22.23
N PHE A 613 -37.12 -14.47 -21.79
CA PHE A 613 -37.97 -15.06 -20.74
C PHE A 613 -38.38 -16.53 -20.94
N GLY A 614 -38.78 -17.23 -19.86
CA GLY A 614 -39.64 -18.43 -19.96
C GLY A 614 -39.76 -19.27 -18.68
N HIS A 615 -40.99 -19.54 -18.25
CA HIS A 615 -41.47 -20.17 -17.01
C HIS A 615 -41.04 -21.62 -16.69
N GLY A 616 -41.09 -21.95 -15.39
CA GLY A 616 -41.80 -23.14 -14.87
C GLY A 616 -40.95 -24.24 -14.23
N GLY A 617 -41.14 -24.47 -12.91
CA GLY A 617 -40.60 -25.66 -12.24
C GLY A 617 -40.61 -25.57 -10.71
N SER A 618 -41.69 -26.03 -10.11
CA SER A 618 -41.93 -26.20 -8.67
C SER A 618 -41.05 -27.30 -8.03
N GLY A 619 -40.62 -27.11 -6.77
CA GLY A 619 -40.10 -28.23 -5.97
C GLY A 619 -39.42 -27.85 -4.64
N GLY A 620 -40.21 -27.60 -3.59
CA GLY A 620 -39.98 -28.04 -2.20
C GLY A 620 -38.74 -27.62 -1.40
N GLY A 621 -38.97 -26.92 -0.28
CA GLY A 621 -38.19 -27.15 0.95
C GLY A 621 -37.72 -25.93 1.75
N GLY A 622 -38.56 -25.45 2.69
CA GLY A 622 -38.16 -25.09 4.05
C GLY A 622 -37.30 -23.83 4.31
N HIS A 623 -37.93 -22.68 4.47
CA HIS A 623 -38.00 -21.89 5.73
C HIS A 623 -38.80 -20.59 5.47
N PRO A 624 -39.73 -20.19 6.35
CA PRO A 624 -40.57 -19.02 6.12
C PRO A 624 -39.74 -17.74 6.18
N GLN A 625 -39.77 -16.98 5.08
CA GLN A 625 -39.52 -15.54 5.09
C GLN A 625 -40.59 -14.89 5.98
N SER A 626 -40.22 -14.63 7.23
CA SER A 626 -40.96 -13.75 8.11
C SER A 626 -40.51 -12.31 7.87
N MET A 627 -41.36 -11.61 7.11
CA MET A 627 -41.83 -10.23 7.34
C MET A 627 -40.81 -9.09 7.32
N GLY A 628 -40.97 -8.22 6.33
CA GLY A 628 -40.28 -6.94 6.21
C GLY A 628 -40.61 -5.97 7.35
N GLY A 629 -39.87 -6.10 8.45
CA GLY A 629 -39.69 -5.08 9.47
C GLY A 629 -38.42 -4.25 9.25
N PRO A 630 -38.07 -3.38 10.21
CA PRO A 630 -36.73 -2.83 10.31
C PRO A 630 -35.71 -3.98 10.31
N TRP A 631 -34.63 -3.81 9.54
CA TRP A 631 -33.56 -4.78 9.23
C TRP A 631 -33.85 -5.90 8.22
#